data_AF-F2KBU3-F1
#
_entry.id   AF-F2KBU3-F1
#
_cell.length_a   1.000
_cell.length_b   1.000
_cell.length_c   1.000
_cell.angle_alpha   90.00
_cell.angle_beta   90.00
_cell.angle_gamma   90.00
#
_symmetry.space_group_name_H-M   'P 1'
#
loop_
_entity.id
_entity.type
_entity.pdbx_description
1 polymer ?
#
loop_
_entity_poly.entity_id
_entity_poly.type
_entity_poly.pdbx_seq_one_letter_code
_entity_poly.pdbx_strand_id
1 'polypeptide(L)' 'MNIRFIDICQFTSHDFGGGLTQLMHMNVSKLDSGFDRMRYQLSDLEDKKLSFYFSSFSLD' A
#
# COMPACT_ATOMS: atom_id res chain seq x y z
N MET A 1 -8.12 16.59 -0.45
CA MET A 1 -8.68 15.24 -0.55
C MET A 1 -7.63 14.30 0.00
N ASN A 2 -7.90 13.74 1.17
CA ASN A 2 -6.96 12.83 1.83
C ASN A 2 -7.53 11.41 1.77
N ILE A 3 -6.65 10.42 1.67
CA ILE A 3 -7.03 9.01 1.77
C ILE A 3 -6.42 8.47 3.06
N ARG A 4 -7.25 7.86 3.90
CA ARG A 4 -6.81 7.20 5.13
C ARG A 4 -6.90 5.70 4.95
N PHE A 5 -5.78 5.02 5.16
CA PHE A 5 -5.72 3.55 5.19
C PHE A 5 -5.84 3.05 6.64
N ILE A 6 -6.63 2.02 6.87
CA ILE A 6 -6.99 1.51 8.20
C ILE A 6 -6.41 0.11 8.36
N ASP A 7 -5.87 -0.17 9.55
CA ASP A 7 -5.22 -1.43 9.93
C ASP A 7 -4.10 -1.87 8.96
N ILE A 8 -3.12 -0.99 8.75
CA ILE A 8 -1.97 -1.29 7.90
C ILE A 8 -1.12 -2.41 8.53
N CYS A 9 -0.71 -3.38 7.72
CA CYS A 9 0.19 -4.45 8.12
C CYS A 9 1.16 -4.82 6.99
N GLN A 10 2.22 -5.57 7.35
CA GLN A 10 3.24 -6.07 6.41
C GLN A 10 3.80 -4.96 5.50
N PHE A 11 4.12 -3.81 6.12
CA PHE A 11 4.74 -2.69 5.44
C PHE A 11 6.15 -3.07 4.97
N THR A 12 6.39 -2.92 3.67
CA THR A 12 7.68 -3.15 3.04
C THR A 12 8.10 -1.91 2.30
N SER A 13 9.33 -1.47 2.54
CA SER A 13 9.97 -0.44 1.74
C SER A 13 11.41 -0.83 1.41
N HIS A 14 11.91 -0.35 0.28
CA HIS A 14 13.31 -0.47 -0.09
C HIS A 14 13.79 0.83 -0.73
N ASP A 15 15.07 1.14 -0.53
CA ASP A 15 15.75 2.36 -1.03
C ASP A 15 15.02 3.68 -0.71
N PHE A 16 14.13 3.64 0.28
CA PHE A 16 13.32 4.78 0.69
C PHE A 16 14.20 5.77 1.44
N GLY A 17 14.38 6.98 0.89
CA GLY A 17 15.19 8.04 1.51
C GLY A 17 16.66 8.11 1.09
N GLY A 18 17.12 7.31 0.12
CA GLY A 18 18.48 7.42 -0.45
C GLY A 18 18.68 8.61 -1.43
N GLY A 19 17.61 9.35 -1.71
CA GLY A 19 17.54 10.45 -2.68
C GLY A 19 16.09 10.89 -2.89
N LEU A 20 15.78 11.46 -4.06
CA LEU A 20 14.39 11.76 -4.43
C LEU A 20 13.59 10.44 -4.50
N THR A 21 12.75 10.20 -3.50
CA THR A 21 11.88 9.03 -3.46
C THR A 21 10.51 9.44 -4.01
N GLN A 22 10.28 9.14 -5.29
CA GLN A 22 8.98 9.29 -5.93
C GLN A 22 8.29 7.94 -6.00
N LEU A 23 7.01 7.94 -5.62
CA LEU A 23 6.10 6.80 -5.80
C LEU A 23 5.26 7.08 -7.03
N MET A 24 5.40 6.24 -8.06
CA MET A 24 4.63 6.36 -9.29
C MET A 24 3.81 5.10 -9.51
N HIS A 25 2.70 5.22 -10.24
CA HIS A 25 1.88 4.09 -10.63
C HIS A 25 1.42 3.18 -9.47
N MET A 26 1.01 3.79 -8.34
CA MET A 26 0.45 3.06 -7.20
C MET A 26 -0.85 2.38 -7.59
N ASN A 27 -0.99 1.10 -7.24
CA ASN A 27 -2.20 0.33 -7.47
C ASN A 27 -2.75 -0.23 -6.16
N VAL A 28 -4.08 -0.32 -6.08
CA VAL A 28 -4.79 -1.04 -5.03
C VAL A 28 -5.41 -2.29 -5.63
N SER A 29 -5.05 -3.45 -5.10
CA SER A 29 -5.67 -4.73 -5.44
C SER A 29 -6.48 -5.27 -4.26
N LYS A 30 -7.62 -5.88 -4.55
CA LYS A 30 -8.37 -6.67 -3.56
C LYS A 30 -7.75 -8.06 -3.48
N LEU A 31 -7.53 -8.54 -2.28
CA LEU A 31 -7.04 -9.89 -2.03
C LEU A 31 -8.20 -10.87 -1.98
N ASP A 32 -8.05 -12.03 -2.62
CA ASP A 32 -9.03 -13.12 -2.62
C ASP A 32 -8.57 -14.30 -1.73
N SER A 33 -7.81 -13.97 -0.68
CA SER A 33 -7.04 -14.94 0.11
C SER A 33 -7.82 -15.55 1.28
N GLY A 34 -9.08 -15.17 1.49
CA GLY A 34 -9.89 -15.62 2.63
C GLY A 34 -9.42 -15.10 4.00
N PHE A 35 -8.38 -14.25 4.04
CA PHE A 35 -7.94 -13.59 5.27
C PHE A 35 -8.83 -12.37 5.55
N ASP A 36 -9.71 -12.49 6.53
CA ASP A 36 -10.68 -11.44 6.89
C ASP A 36 -10.06 -10.06 7.18
N ARG A 37 -8.80 -10.05 7.67
CA ARG A 37 -8.12 -8.82 8.09
C ARG A 37 -7.28 -8.18 6.99
N MET A 38 -6.80 -8.94 6.00
CA MET A 38 -5.96 -8.45 4.91
C MET A 38 -6.77 -8.44 3.62
N ARG A 39 -7.54 -7.38 3.40
CA ARG A 39 -8.51 -7.29 2.30
C ARG A 39 -7.94 -6.64 1.04
N TYR A 40 -6.97 -5.75 1.21
CA TYR A 40 -6.40 -4.98 0.12
C TYR A 40 -4.88 -4.90 0.25
N GLN A 41 -4.23 -4.71 -0.89
CA GLN A 41 -2.82 -4.39 -0.99
C GLN A 41 -2.66 -3.09 -1.76
N LEU A 42 -1.86 -2.17 -1.22
CA LEU A 42 -1.32 -1.04 -1.98
C LEU A 42 0.12 -1.36 -2.35
N SER A 43 0.46 -1.19 -3.62
CA SER A 43 1.81 -1.45 -4.12
C SER A 43 2.21 -0.46 -5.20
N ASP A 44 3.46 -0.02 -5.13
CA ASP A 44 4.17 0.55 -6.28
C ASP A 44 4.40 -0.55 -7.34
N LEU A 45 3.96 -0.31 -8.57
CA LEU A 45 4.09 -1.28 -9.67
C LEU A 45 5.41 -1.17 -10.43
N GLU A 46 6.11 -0.05 -10.32
CA GLU A 46 7.30 0.21 -11.12
C GLU A 46 8.53 -0.39 -10.44
N ASP A 47 8.95 0.22 -9.35
CA ASP A 47 10.17 -0.18 -8.65
C ASP A 47 9.87 -1.04 -7.42
N LYS A 48 8.59 -1.19 -7.05
CA LYS A 48 8.11 -1.88 -5.83
C LYS A 48 8.60 -1.24 -4.52
N LYS A 49 8.99 0.05 -4.56
CA LYS A 49 9.61 0.80 -3.46
C LYS A 49 8.80 0.81 -2.18
N LEU A 50 7.49 0.67 -2.32
CA LEU A 50 6.55 0.68 -1.23
C LEU A 50 5.44 -0.35 -1.48
N SER A 51 5.16 -1.18 -0.48
CA SER A 51 3.92 -1.94 -0.43
C SER A 51 3.45 -2.18 0.99
N PHE A 52 2.14 -2.26 1.17
CA PHE A 52 1.54 -2.69 2.43
C PHE A 52 0.14 -3.26 2.20
N TYR A 53 -0.33 -4.03 3.17
CA TYR A 53 -1.71 -4.53 3.20
C TYR A 53 -2.53 -3.72 4.19
N PHE A 54 -3.83 -3.61 3.93
CA PHE A 54 -4.74 -2.86 4.78
C PHE A 54 -6.16 -3.44 4.75
N SER A 55 -6.94 -3.12 5.77
CA SER A 55 -8.29 -3.67 5.93
C SER A 55 -9.33 -2.83 5.20
N SER A 56 -9.26 -1.51 5.25
CA SER A 56 -10.19 -0.59 4.57
C SER A 56 -9.57 0.80 4.37
N PHE A 57 -10.27 1.67 3.62
CA PHE A 57 -9.86 3.05 3.41
C PHE A 57 -11.06 4.01 3.46
N SER A 58 -10.82 5.26 3.82
CA SER A 58 -11.80 6.35 3.76
C SER A 58 -11.26 7.56 2.99
N LEU A 59 -12.20 8.34 2.44
CA LEU A 59 -11.93 9.66 1.91
C LEU A 59 -12.23 10.68 3.00
N ASP A 60 -11.23 11.50 3.32
CA ASP A 60 -11.32 12.61 4.26
C ASP A 60 -11.30 13.95 3.49
#